data_AF-A0A2C9KIR2-F1
#
_entry.id   AF-A0A2C9KIR2-F1
#
_cell.length_a   1.000
_cell.length_b   1.000
_cell.length_c   1.000
_cell.angle_alpha   90.00
_cell.angle_beta   90.00
_cell.angle_gamma   90.00
#
_symmetry.space_group_name_H-M   'P 1'
#
loop_
_entity.id
_entity.type
_entity.pdbx_description
1 polymer ?
#
loop_
_entity_poly.entity_id
_entity_poly.type
_entity_poly.pdbx_seq_one_letter_code
_entity_poly.pdbx_strand_id
1 'polypeptide(L)'
;MAIHRRLNTLAFLVCVLCFRLTVSQDGWFGPNKEFKCHCEYSCSSDGTCLGNGKCARGWFGLKCQHQDLTVLENTILSPNNDVLTDRDDNTCLSPTVKTITVTFNRTYVFTWLSLTVEDP
;
A
#
# COMPACT_ATOMS: atom_id res chain seq x y z
N MET A 1 46.37 -32.92 -35.11
CA MET A 1 46.34 -32.26 -33.79
C MET A 1 46.18 -30.76 -34.01
N ALA A 2 44.95 -30.24 -33.92
CA ALA A 2 44.62 -28.81 -33.75
C ALA A 2 43.10 -28.62 -33.66
N ILE A 3 42.44 -29.38 -32.77
CA ILE A 3 41.06 -29.11 -32.34
C ILE A 3 41.21 -28.21 -31.11
N HIS A 4 41.33 -26.88 -31.26
CA HIS A 4 41.23 -25.95 -30.11
C HIS A 4 41.19 -24.44 -30.42
N ARG A 5 40.56 -23.96 -31.52
CA ARG A 5 40.45 -22.50 -31.76
C ARG A 5 39.10 -22.00 -32.27
N ARG A 6 37.98 -22.60 -31.84
CA ARG A 6 36.62 -22.09 -32.17
C ARG A 6 35.63 -22.10 -31.01
N LEU A 7 36.07 -21.94 -29.76
CA LEU A 7 35.16 -22.00 -28.60
C LEU A 7 35.13 -20.77 -27.67
N ASN A 8 35.97 -19.75 -27.89
CA ASN A 8 36.07 -18.61 -26.95
C ASN A 8 35.42 -17.30 -27.43
N THR A 9 35.14 -17.13 -28.71
CA THR A 9 34.59 -15.86 -29.22
C THR A 9 33.06 -15.81 -29.22
N LEU A 10 32.37 -16.96 -29.18
CA LEU A 10 30.91 -17.00 -29.11
C LEU A 10 30.37 -16.76 -27.68
N ALA A 11 31.13 -17.15 -26.65
CA ALA A 11 30.70 -17.05 -25.26
C ALA A 11 30.65 -15.59 -24.74
N PHE A 12 31.52 -14.72 -25.26
CA PHE A 12 31.54 -13.30 -24.86
C PHE A 12 30.35 -12.50 -25.40
N LEU A 13 29.81 -12.88 -26.57
CA LEU A 13 28.67 -12.20 -27.19
C LEU A 13 27.32 -12.57 -26.54
N VAL A 14 27.23 -13.73 -25.89
CA VAL A 14 26.00 -14.15 -25.17
C VAL A 14 25.86 -13.46 -23.82
N CYS A 15 26.95 -13.03 -23.19
CA CYS A 15 26.92 -12.39 -21.86
C CYS A 15 26.42 -10.93 -21.88
N VAL A 16 26.51 -10.25 -23.03
CA VAL A 16 26.09 -8.84 -23.19
C VAL A 16 24.57 -8.72 -23.44
N LEU A 17 23.89 -9.82 -23.76
CA LEU A 17 22.43 -9.89 -23.92
C LEU A 17 21.69 -10.30 -22.64
N CYS A 18 22.35 -10.25 -21.47
CA CYS A 18 21.67 -10.12 -20.19
C CYS A 18 21.05 -8.71 -20.09
N PHE A 19 20.14 -8.41 -21.01
CA PHE A 19 19.15 -7.35 -20.84
C PHE A 19 18.53 -7.60 -19.47
N ARG A 20 18.79 -6.69 -18.54
CA ARG A 20 17.96 -6.53 -17.35
C ARG A 20 16.57 -6.20 -17.89
N LEU A 21 15.76 -7.22 -18.17
CA LEU A 21 14.32 -7.08 -18.20
C LEU A 21 13.95 -6.68 -16.78
N THR A 22 13.98 -5.37 -16.50
CA THR A 22 13.29 -4.84 -15.34
C THR A 22 11.82 -5.09 -15.64
N VAL A 23 11.33 -6.26 -15.26
CA VAL A 23 9.89 -6.48 -15.12
C VAL A 23 9.42 -5.31 -14.28
N SER A 24 8.68 -4.40 -14.91
CA SER A 24 7.89 -3.42 -14.18
C SER A 24 6.85 -4.24 -13.46
N GLN A 25 7.16 -4.66 -12.22
CA GLN A 25 6.12 -5.09 -11.30
C GLN A 25 5.40 -3.80 -10.93
N ASP A 26 4.46 -3.44 -11.79
CA ASP A 26 3.59 -2.29 -11.57
C ASP A 26 2.93 -2.47 -10.21
N GLY A 27 2.91 -1.40 -9.41
CA GLY A 27 2.29 -1.40 -8.09
C GLY A 27 3.15 -1.96 -6.94
N TRP A 28 4.49 -1.98 -7.07
CA TRP A 28 5.40 -2.26 -5.96
C TRP A 28 6.52 -1.20 -5.87
N PHE A 29 7.01 -0.92 -4.67
CA PHE A 29 8.04 0.08 -4.38
C PHE A 29 9.10 -0.45 -3.39
N GLY A 30 10.19 0.31 -3.21
CA GLY A 30 11.33 -0.07 -2.38
C GLY A 30 12.53 -0.61 -3.17
N PRO A 31 13.71 -0.73 -2.55
CA PRO A 31 14.96 -1.12 -3.22
C PRO A 31 14.88 -2.45 -3.96
N ASN A 32 14.05 -3.38 -3.47
CA ASN A 32 13.85 -4.72 -3.99
C ASN A 32 12.40 -4.97 -4.46
N LYS A 33 11.59 -3.91 -4.61
CA LYS A 33 10.14 -4.01 -4.91
C LYS A 33 9.38 -4.86 -3.89
N GLU A 34 9.77 -4.74 -2.63
CA GLU A 34 9.25 -5.55 -1.52
C GLU A 34 7.94 -5.00 -0.92
N PHE A 35 7.58 -3.76 -1.20
CA PHE A 35 6.39 -3.12 -0.63
C PHE A 35 5.31 -2.92 -1.67
N LYS A 36 4.09 -3.38 -1.38
CA LYS A 36 2.95 -3.25 -2.27
C LYS A 36 2.40 -1.82 -2.23
N CYS A 37 2.10 -1.28 -3.40
CA CYS A 37 1.45 0.01 -3.57
C CYS A 37 -0.05 -0.08 -3.25
N HIS A 38 -0.54 0.86 -2.46
CA HIS A 38 -1.95 0.95 -2.05
C HIS A 38 -2.56 2.32 -2.38
N CYS A 39 -2.02 3.00 -3.39
CA CYS A 39 -2.56 4.23 -3.94
C CYS A 39 -3.77 3.93 -4.85
N GLU A 40 -4.64 4.91 -5.05
CA GLU A 40 -5.80 4.81 -5.95
C GLU A 40 -5.38 4.60 -7.42
N TYR A 41 -4.24 5.19 -7.82
CA TYR A 41 -3.71 5.10 -9.18
C TYR A 41 -2.38 4.34 -9.23
N SER A 42 -1.30 4.99 -8.83
CA SER A 42 0.06 4.44 -8.83
C SER A 42 0.92 5.16 -7.79
N CYS A 43 2.11 4.63 -7.54
CA CYS A 43 3.11 5.26 -6.68
C CYS A 43 4.46 5.34 -7.39
N SER A 44 5.27 6.30 -6.95
CA SER A 44 6.69 6.41 -7.27
C SER A 44 7.50 5.25 -6.68
N SER A 45 8.79 5.19 -7.04
CA SER A 45 9.73 4.18 -6.55
C SER A 45 9.93 4.19 -5.02
N ASP A 46 9.62 5.31 -4.35
CA ASP A 46 9.68 5.42 -2.90
C ASP A 46 8.32 5.18 -2.21
N GLY A 47 7.26 4.90 -2.98
CA GLY A 47 5.91 4.62 -2.48
C GLY A 47 5.00 5.85 -2.34
N THR A 48 5.44 7.03 -2.76
CA THR A 48 4.60 8.24 -2.77
C THR A 48 3.51 8.12 -3.83
N CYS A 49 2.25 8.37 -3.46
CA CYS A 49 1.14 8.29 -4.40
C CYS A 49 1.22 9.39 -5.47
N LEU A 50 1.08 8.98 -6.73
CA LEU A 50 1.05 9.88 -7.89
C LEU A 50 -0.38 10.31 -8.22
N GLY A 51 -0.54 11.38 -9.00
CA GLY A 51 -1.85 11.92 -9.38
C GLY A 51 -2.46 12.76 -8.26
N ASN A 52 -3.61 12.33 -7.72
CA ASN A 52 -4.32 13.04 -6.65
C ASN A 52 -3.75 12.76 -5.24
N GLY A 53 -2.72 11.92 -5.14
CA GLY A 53 -2.09 11.55 -3.87
C GLY A 53 -2.96 10.69 -2.95
N LYS A 54 -4.11 10.20 -3.42
CA LYS A 54 -5.07 9.48 -2.57
C LYS A 54 -4.72 8.00 -2.43
N CYS A 55 -4.96 7.48 -1.25
CA CYS A 55 -4.96 6.04 -0.99
C CYS A 55 -6.16 5.36 -1.62
N ALA A 56 -6.00 4.09 -2.00
CA ALA A 56 -7.11 3.21 -2.32
C ALA A 56 -8.03 3.06 -1.10
N ARG A 57 -9.31 2.70 -1.34
CA ARG A 57 -10.26 2.45 -0.25
C ARG A 57 -9.72 1.39 0.70
N GLY A 58 -9.81 1.65 2.01
CA GLY A 58 -9.30 0.77 3.06
C GLY A 58 -7.81 0.90 3.35
N TRP A 59 -7.15 1.97 2.86
CA TRP A 59 -5.75 2.26 3.13
C TRP A 59 -5.56 3.74 3.51
N PHE A 60 -4.62 4.01 4.40
CA PHE A 60 -4.31 5.36 4.89
C PHE A 60 -2.84 5.51 5.31
N GLY A 61 -2.46 6.73 5.68
CA GLY A 61 -1.09 7.12 6.05
C GLY A 61 -0.31 7.73 4.89
N LEU A 62 0.86 8.30 5.19
CA LEU A 62 1.68 9.10 4.26
C LEU A 62 1.97 8.39 2.92
N LYS A 63 2.13 7.07 2.93
CA LYS A 63 2.42 6.23 1.77
C LYS A 63 1.38 5.11 1.60
N CYS A 64 0.18 5.32 2.14
CA CYS A 64 -0.90 4.32 2.17
C CYS A 64 -0.47 2.98 2.76
N GLN A 65 0.44 3.02 3.74
CA GLN A 65 1.07 1.84 4.31
C GLN A 65 0.23 1.15 5.40
N HIS A 66 -0.84 1.79 5.86
CA HIS A 66 -1.70 1.27 6.91
C HIS A 66 -3.04 0.82 6.32
N GLN A 67 -3.42 -0.43 6.61
CA GLN A 67 -4.74 -0.93 6.26
C GLN A 67 -5.75 -0.45 7.30
N ASP A 68 -6.84 0.13 6.82
CA ASP A 68 -7.99 0.47 7.65
C ASP A 68 -8.75 -0.81 8.00
N LEU A 69 -8.70 -1.18 9.28
CA LEU A 69 -9.36 -2.37 9.79
C LEU A 69 -10.87 -2.17 9.97
N THR A 70 -11.36 -0.93 9.99
CA THR A 70 -12.76 -0.59 10.23
C THR A 70 -13.65 -0.93 9.03
N VAL A 71 -13.09 -0.95 7.83
CA VAL A 71 -13.79 -1.29 6.58
C VAL A 71 -13.64 -2.75 6.15
N LEU A 72 -12.99 -3.58 6.99
CA LEU A 72 -12.87 -5.01 6.71
C LEU A 72 -14.20 -5.73 6.91
N GLU A 73 -14.39 -6.80 6.15
CA GLU A 73 -15.55 -7.68 6.31
C GLU A 73 -15.61 -8.21 7.76
N ASN A 74 -16.81 -8.14 8.35
CA ASN A 74 -17.11 -8.58 9.72
C ASN A 74 -16.49 -7.72 10.84
N THR A 75 -15.99 -6.52 10.53
CA THR A 75 -15.76 -5.51 11.58
C THR A 75 -17.10 -4.88 11.96
N ILE A 76 -17.38 -4.80 13.27
CA ILE A 76 -18.62 -4.22 13.79
C ILE A 76 -18.29 -2.90 14.47
N LEU A 77 -18.92 -1.81 13.99
CA LEU A 77 -18.86 -0.48 14.57
C LEU A 77 -20.13 -0.20 15.37
N SER A 78 -19.96 0.29 16.61
CA SER A 78 -21.06 0.73 17.48
C SER A 78 -20.76 2.12 18.05
N PRO A 79 -21.59 3.15 17.78
CA PRO A 79 -22.79 3.11 16.94
C PRO A 79 -22.45 2.80 15.48
N ASN A 80 -23.33 2.06 14.78
CA ASN A 80 -23.14 1.83 13.35
C ASN A 80 -23.37 3.14 12.62
N ASN A 81 -22.29 3.76 12.16
CA ASN A 81 -22.32 5.05 11.49
C ASN A 81 -21.26 5.09 10.39
N ASP A 82 -21.74 5.17 9.14
CA ASP A 82 -20.89 5.22 7.95
C ASP A 82 -19.95 6.43 7.96
N VAL A 83 -20.33 7.52 8.65
CA VAL A 83 -19.52 8.74 8.82
C VAL A 83 -18.15 8.44 9.43
N LEU A 84 -18.03 7.42 10.30
CA LEU A 84 -16.74 7.06 10.90
C LEU A 84 -15.72 6.49 9.90
N THR A 85 -16.16 6.11 8.69
CA THR A 85 -15.34 5.39 7.70
C THR A 85 -15.54 5.92 6.27
N ASP A 86 -16.19 7.06 6.10
CA ASP A 86 -16.52 7.65 4.79
C ASP A 86 -15.31 8.33 4.11
N ARG A 87 -14.22 8.51 4.87
CA ARG A 87 -12.95 9.11 4.44
C ARG A 87 -13.07 10.61 4.14
N ASP A 88 -14.01 11.30 4.78
CA ASP A 88 -14.14 12.74 4.73
C ASP A 88 -13.87 13.34 6.12
N ASP A 89 -12.73 14.03 6.27
CA ASP A 89 -12.36 14.64 7.56
C ASP A 89 -13.31 15.80 7.96
N ASN A 90 -14.23 16.21 7.08
CA ASN A 90 -15.25 17.23 7.38
C ASN A 90 -16.55 16.63 7.90
N THR A 91 -16.73 15.31 7.84
CA THR A 91 -17.89 14.62 8.39
C THR A 91 -17.52 14.04 9.76
N CYS A 92 -18.06 14.66 10.81
CA CYS A 92 -17.79 14.25 12.19
C CYS A 92 -19.05 13.74 12.88
N LEU A 93 -18.89 12.88 13.88
CA LEU A 93 -19.98 12.52 14.77
C LEU A 93 -20.42 13.73 15.59
N SER A 94 -21.73 13.83 15.85
CA SER A 94 -22.26 14.79 16.81
C SER A 94 -21.59 14.61 18.19
N PRO A 95 -21.35 15.71 18.94
CA PRO A 95 -20.75 15.68 20.27
C PRO A 95 -21.56 14.88 21.32
N THR A 96 -22.76 14.40 20.97
CA THR A 96 -23.56 13.52 21.83
C THR A 96 -22.98 12.10 21.94
N VAL A 97 -22.19 11.64 20.97
CA VAL A 97 -21.56 10.30 21.03
C VAL A 97 -20.30 10.35 21.88
N LYS A 98 -20.31 9.62 23.01
CA LYS A 98 -19.19 9.58 23.96
C LYS A 98 -18.27 8.38 23.80
N THR A 99 -18.70 7.36 23.05
CA THR A 99 -17.98 6.09 22.96
C THR A 99 -18.21 5.47 21.60
N ILE A 100 -17.11 5.06 20.98
CA ILE A 100 -17.08 4.27 19.76
C ILE A 100 -16.46 2.92 20.11
N THR A 101 -17.16 1.84 19.82
CA THR A 101 -16.67 0.47 20.01
C THR A 101 -16.45 -0.17 18.65
N VAL A 102 -15.22 -0.62 18.40
CA VAL A 102 -14.84 -1.38 17.21
C VAL A 102 -14.60 -2.82 17.63
N THR A 103 -15.37 -3.76 17.09
CA THR A 103 -15.21 -5.19 17.38
C THR A 103 -14.70 -5.91 16.14
N PHE A 104 -13.57 -6.60 16.30
CA PHE A 104 -12.93 -7.39 15.25
C PHE A 104 -13.26 -8.87 15.42
N ASN A 105 -13.48 -9.57 14.30
CA ASN A 105 -13.74 -11.02 14.29
C ASN A 105 -12.50 -11.89 14.52
N ARG A 106 -11.31 -11.30 14.51
CA ARG A 106 -10.02 -11.96 14.73
C ARG A 106 -9.03 -10.99 15.37
N THR A 107 -7.91 -11.54 15.84
CA THR A 107 -6.79 -10.73 16.34
C THR A 107 -6.06 -10.07 15.18
N TYR A 108 -5.82 -8.77 15.31
CA TYR A 108 -5.00 -7.99 14.39
C TYR A 108 -3.80 -7.40 15.15
N VAL A 109 -2.68 -7.26 14.46
CA VAL A 109 -1.54 -6.49 15.00
C VAL A 109 -1.91 -5.01 14.87
N PHE A 110 -2.23 -4.39 16.00
CA PHE A 110 -2.58 -2.98 16.04
C PHE A 110 -1.30 -2.12 16.01
N THR A 111 -1.04 -1.47 14.89
CA THR A 111 0.19 -0.68 14.70
C THR A 111 -0.04 0.82 14.82
N TRP A 112 -1.18 1.32 14.34
CA TRP A 112 -1.46 2.75 14.20
C TRP A 112 -2.94 3.05 14.39
N LEU A 113 -3.22 4.24 14.91
CA LEU A 113 -4.54 4.83 15.05
C LEU A 113 -4.52 6.23 14.45
N SER A 114 -5.55 6.59 13.70
CA SER A 114 -5.79 7.95 13.21
C SER A 114 -7.14 8.41 13.72
N LEU A 115 -7.19 9.61 14.29
CA LEU A 115 -8.40 10.25 14.79
C LEU A 115 -8.39 11.71 14.34
N THR A 116 -9.48 12.14 13.73
CA THR A 116 -9.76 13.55 13.42
C THR A 116 -10.73 14.08 14.47
N VAL A 117 -10.40 15.22 15.07
CA VAL A 117 -11.23 15.89 16.08
C VAL A 117 -11.33 17.36 15.72
N GLU A 118 -12.47 17.99 16.01
CA GLU A 118 -12.62 19.44 15.89
C GLU A 118 -11.73 20.13 16.93
N ASP A 119 -11.08 21.22 16.51
CA ASP A 119 -10.31 22.09 17.40
C ASP A 119 -11.28 22.88 18.30
N PRO A 120 -11.14 22.83 19.64
CA PRO A 120 -12.06 23.48 20.58
C PRO A 120 -12.08 25.01 20.52
#